data_AF-A0A965PDD3-F1
#
_entry.id   AF-A0A965PDD3-F1
#
_cell.length_a   1.000
_cell.length_b   1.000
_cell.length_c   1.000
_cell.angle_alpha   90.00
_cell.angle_beta   90.00
_cell.angle_gamma   90.00
#
_symmetry.space_group_name_H-M   'P 1'
#
loop_
_entity.id
_entity.type
_entity.pdbx_description
1 polymer ?
#
loop_
_entity_poly.entity_id
_entity_poly.type
_entity_poly.pdbx_seq_one_letter_code
_entity_poly.pdbx_strand_id
1 'polypeptide(L)'
;MGLDQYAGFRDEEGNIREEFYWRKHARLQQFMAGEFDLQNKNKKPDAEGMMHSLGFNGGQGGVKITADLIARLEDAVKNDYYDYFAPDGFFWGQQFQEEQVKEYKEQDEKFVQWCKDQLKEKQNIGYDCSW
;
A
#
# COMPACT_ATOMS: atom_id res chain seq x y z
N MET A 1 8.90 -16.41 4.08
CA MET A 1 7.78 -16.52 3.13
C MET A 1 6.72 -15.54 3.59
N GLY A 2 6.24 -14.70 2.68
CA GLY A 2 5.24 -13.64 2.91
C GLY A 2 5.88 -12.31 3.32
N LEU A 3 5.89 -11.31 2.42
CA LEU A 3 5.86 -9.86 2.68
C LEU A 3 5.98 -9.07 1.35
N ASP A 4 5.38 -9.56 0.28
CA ASP A 4 5.50 -8.93 -1.03
C ASP A 4 4.33 -7.97 -1.27
N GLN A 5 4.64 -6.77 -1.77
CA GLN A 5 3.64 -5.83 -2.25
C GLN A 5 3.65 -5.84 -3.76
N TYR A 6 2.47 -5.82 -4.35
CA TYR A 6 2.32 -5.66 -5.77
C TYR A 6 1.31 -4.58 -6.10
N ALA A 7 1.70 -3.74 -7.04
CA ALA A 7 0.81 -2.83 -7.71
C ALA A 7 0.67 -3.24 -9.16
N GLY A 8 -0.47 -2.89 -9.72
CA GLY A 8 -0.80 -3.35 -11.05
C GLY A 8 -2.05 -2.72 -11.62
N PHE A 9 -2.36 -3.13 -12.84
CA PHE A 9 -3.59 -2.71 -13.50
C PHE A 9 -4.78 -3.43 -12.90
N ARG A 10 -5.82 -2.67 -12.60
CA ARG A 10 -7.06 -3.18 -12.05
C ARG A 10 -8.08 -3.38 -13.16
N ASP A 11 -8.49 -4.62 -13.36
CA ASP A 11 -9.54 -4.96 -14.33
C ASP A 11 -10.95 -4.58 -13.81
N GLU A 12 -11.96 -4.76 -14.65
CA GLU A 12 -13.37 -4.46 -14.32
C GLU A 12 -13.93 -5.37 -13.21
N GLU A 13 -13.35 -6.56 -13.03
CA GLU A 13 -13.69 -7.54 -11.98
C GLU A 13 -12.99 -7.22 -10.66
N GLY A 14 -12.06 -6.27 -10.66
CA GLY A 14 -11.31 -5.81 -9.50
C GLY A 14 -10.02 -6.59 -9.22
N ASN A 15 -9.61 -7.51 -10.10
CA ASN A 15 -8.34 -8.21 -9.99
C ASN A 15 -7.19 -7.28 -10.41
N ILE A 16 -6.04 -7.48 -9.79
CA ILE A 16 -4.83 -6.73 -10.09
C ILE A 16 -3.89 -7.61 -10.90
N ARG A 17 -3.57 -7.18 -12.11
CA ARG A 17 -2.47 -7.75 -12.89
C ARG A 17 -1.17 -7.10 -12.40
N GLU A 18 -0.38 -7.87 -11.66
CA GLU A 18 0.91 -7.44 -11.12
C GLU A 18 1.85 -6.94 -12.23
N GLU A 19 2.32 -5.70 -12.07
CA GLU A 19 3.27 -5.07 -13.01
C GLU A 19 4.45 -4.42 -12.26
N PHE A 20 4.29 -4.15 -10.96
CA PHE A 20 5.33 -3.56 -10.14
C PHE A 20 5.39 -4.28 -8.79
N TYR A 21 6.49 -4.98 -8.56
CA TYR A 21 6.78 -5.78 -7.36
C TYR A 21 7.94 -5.15 -6.60
N TRP A 22 7.75 -4.88 -5.30
CA TRP A 22 8.82 -4.34 -4.46
C TRP A 22 8.69 -4.74 -2.99
N ARG A 23 9.78 -4.54 -2.24
CA ARG A 23 9.86 -4.99 -0.86
C ARG A 23 9.14 -4.03 0.08
N LYS A 24 8.22 -4.59 0.86
CA LYS A 24 7.48 -3.93 1.93
C LYS A 24 8.38 -3.45 3.06
N HIS A 25 8.14 -2.24 3.56
CA HIS A 25 8.51 -1.83 4.92
C HIS A 25 7.28 -1.43 5.74
N ALA A 26 7.41 -1.49 7.07
CA ALA A 26 6.28 -1.34 7.98
C ALA A 26 5.58 0.03 7.86
N ARG A 27 6.32 1.11 7.57
CA ARG A 27 5.73 2.45 7.45
C ARG A 27 4.88 2.65 6.18
N LEU A 28 5.32 2.11 5.05
CA LEU A 28 4.51 2.10 3.83
C LEU A 28 3.23 1.27 4.01
N GLN A 29 3.31 0.18 4.78
CA GLN A 29 2.12 -0.58 5.15
C GLN A 29 1.14 0.24 5.98
N GLN A 30 1.62 1.01 6.96
CA GLN A 30 0.76 1.90 7.76
C GLN A 30 0.10 2.98 6.89
N PHE A 31 0.85 3.57 5.94
CA PHE A 31 0.32 4.51 4.96
C PHE A 31 -0.83 3.89 4.16
N MET A 32 -0.57 2.74 3.51
CA MET A 32 -1.58 2.09 2.67
C MET A 32 -2.80 1.64 3.47
N ALA A 33 -2.62 1.25 4.74
CA ALA A 33 -3.73 0.93 5.63
C ALA A 33 -4.63 2.12 5.92
N GLY A 34 -4.04 3.28 6.21
CA GLY A 34 -4.80 4.52 6.34
C GLY A 34 -5.60 4.86 5.07
N GLU A 35 -4.99 4.71 3.89
CA GLU A 35 -5.67 4.95 2.61
C GLU A 35 -6.81 3.95 2.36
N PHE A 36 -6.60 2.68 2.70
CA PHE A 36 -7.65 1.66 2.60
C PHE A 36 -8.84 2.03 3.49
N ASP A 37 -8.61 2.37 4.75
CA ASP A 37 -9.66 2.75 5.69
C ASP A 37 -10.39 4.02 5.22
N LEU A 38 -9.66 5.02 4.70
CA LEU A 38 -10.25 6.24 4.15
C LEU A 38 -11.17 5.96 2.96
N GLN A 39 -10.79 5.04 2.07
CA GLN A 39 -11.59 4.64 0.92
C GLN A 39 -12.81 3.79 1.31
N ASN A 40 -12.72 3.03 2.40
CA ASN A 40 -13.76 2.12 2.86
C ASN A 40 -14.60 2.64 4.04
N LYS A 41 -14.32 3.84 4.57
CA LYS A 41 -14.98 4.44 5.76
C LYS A 41 -16.52 4.45 5.75
N ASN A 42 -17.14 4.42 4.57
CA ASN A 42 -18.59 4.46 4.39
C ASN A 42 -19.20 3.08 4.08
N LYS A 43 -18.38 2.03 3.95
CA LYS A 43 -18.87 0.66 3.76
C LYS A 43 -19.27 0.10 5.13
N LYS A 44 -20.45 -0.49 5.22
CA LYS A 44 -20.83 -1.26 6.41
C LYS A 44 -19.90 -2.46 6.50
N PRO A 45 -19.33 -2.77 7.68
CA PRO A 45 -18.57 -4.00 7.85
C PRO A 45 -19.49 -5.17 7.53
N ASP A 46 -19.11 -6.00 6.56
CA ASP A 46 -19.76 -7.27 6.34
C ASP A 46 -19.56 -8.14 7.60
N ALA A 47 -20.64 -8.76 8.08
CA ALA A 47 -20.60 -9.67 9.23
C ALA A 47 -19.74 -10.93 8.95
N GLU A 48 -19.48 -11.28 7.68
CA GLU A 48 -18.51 -12.31 7.28
C GLU A 48 -17.05 -11.83 7.36
N GLY A 49 -16.81 -10.53 7.57
CA GLY A 49 -15.49 -9.90 7.56
C GLY A 49 -14.62 -10.14 8.81
N MET A 50 -15.10 -10.90 9.78
CA MET A 50 -14.34 -11.24 11.00
C MET A 50 -13.24 -12.29 10.76
N MET A 51 -13.20 -12.94 9.59
CA MET A 51 -12.12 -13.84 9.17
C MET A 51 -11.05 -13.13 8.32
N HIS A 52 -10.96 -11.79 8.37
CA HIS A 52 -9.90 -11.02 7.69
C HIS A 52 -8.65 -10.79 8.56
N SER A 53 -8.52 -11.50 9.69
CA SER A 53 -7.38 -11.41 10.62
C SER A 53 -6.06 -11.99 10.07
N LEU A 54 -5.99 -12.35 8.79
CA LEU A 54 -4.84 -13.00 8.15
C LEU A 54 -4.28 -12.20 6.96
N GLY A 55 -4.83 -11.02 6.64
CA GLY A 55 -4.56 -10.28 5.39
C GLY A 55 -4.76 -8.78 5.54
N PHE A 56 -3.73 -7.93 5.38
CA PHE A 56 -4.02 -6.56 4.92
C PHE A 56 -4.72 -6.71 3.55
N ASN A 57 -5.81 -5.99 3.27
CA ASN A 57 -6.58 -6.04 2.00
C ASN A 57 -7.10 -7.40 1.47
N GLY A 58 -6.86 -8.52 2.15
CA GLY A 58 -7.11 -9.89 1.66
C GLY A 58 -8.54 -10.14 1.14
N GLY A 59 -8.71 -9.95 -0.18
CA GLY A 59 -9.98 -10.16 -0.89
C GLY A 59 -10.95 -8.98 -0.92
N GLN A 60 -10.59 -7.81 -0.37
CA GLN A 60 -11.48 -6.63 -0.32
C GLN A 60 -11.28 -5.63 -1.47
N GLY A 61 -10.47 -6.02 -2.47
CA GLY A 61 -10.21 -5.24 -3.66
C GLY A 61 -9.21 -4.11 -3.45
N GLY A 62 -8.30 -4.23 -2.47
CA GLY A 62 -7.12 -3.38 -2.34
C GLY A 62 -7.38 -1.87 -2.20
N VAL A 63 -6.31 -1.09 -2.38
CA VAL A 63 -6.34 0.38 -2.39
C VAL A 63 -6.36 0.87 -3.83
N LYS A 64 -7.32 1.74 -4.18
CA LYS A 64 -7.31 2.40 -5.48
C LYS A 64 -6.28 3.52 -5.48
N ILE A 65 -5.37 3.51 -6.45
CA ILE A 65 -4.37 4.58 -6.57
C ILE A 65 -4.99 5.76 -7.34
N THR A 66 -4.98 6.93 -6.71
CA THR A 66 -5.52 8.18 -7.25
C THR A 66 -4.47 9.28 -7.19
N ALA A 67 -4.65 10.36 -7.96
CA ALA A 67 -3.70 11.48 -7.95
C ALA A 67 -3.54 12.10 -6.56
N ASP A 68 -4.61 12.14 -5.79
CA ASP A 68 -4.65 12.65 -4.41
C ASP A 68 -3.89 11.73 -3.43
N LEU A 69 -4.06 10.41 -3.56
CA LEU A 69 -3.26 9.44 -2.82
C LEU A 69 -1.78 9.54 -3.17
N ILE A 70 -1.44 9.67 -4.46
CA ILE A 70 -0.04 9.81 -4.91
C ILE A 70 0.59 11.07 -4.30
N ALA A 71 -0.13 12.19 -4.25
CA ALA A 71 0.40 13.40 -3.62
C ALA A 71 0.72 13.17 -2.13
N ARG A 72 -0.16 12.48 -1.39
CA ARG A 72 0.12 12.10 0.00
C ARG A 72 1.27 11.11 0.14
N LEU A 73 1.38 10.15 -0.79
CA LEU A 73 2.47 9.19 -0.81
C LEU A 73 3.81 9.89 -1.06
N GLU A 74 3.85 10.87 -1.96
CA GLU A 74 5.06 11.68 -2.19
C GLU A 74 5.48 12.45 -0.96
N ASP A 75 4.54 13.06 -0.26
CA ASP A 75 4.83 13.80 0.96
C ASP A 75 5.27 12.84 2.08
N ALA A 76 4.68 11.64 2.15
CA ALA A 76 5.12 10.59 3.06
C ALA A 76 6.56 10.13 2.74
N VAL A 77 6.90 9.88 1.48
CA VAL A 77 8.26 9.50 1.04
C VAL A 77 9.28 10.61 1.34
N LYS A 78 8.92 11.88 1.10
CA LYS A 78 9.78 13.04 1.41
C LYS A 78 10.03 13.19 2.91
N ASN A 79 9.03 12.89 3.74
CA ASN A 79 9.12 12.95 5.19
C ASN A 79 9.58 11.61 5.82
N ASP A 80 10.17 10.71 5.04
CA ASP A 80 10.63 9.39 5.50
C ASP A 80 9.56 8.61 6.31
N TYR A 81 8.31 8.79 5.90
CA TYR A 81 7.11 8.26 6.52
C TYR A 81 7.02 8.52 8.04
N TYR A 82 7.55 9.64 8.52
CA TYR A 82 7.60 9.98 9.94
C TYR A 82 6.24 9.85 10.65
N ASP A 83 5.17 10.30 9.99
CA ASP A 83 3.81 10.26 10.52
C ASP A 83 3.16 8.86 10.50
N TYR A 84 3.80 7.89 9.84
CA TYR A 84 3.31 6.52 9.65
C TYR A 84 4.16 5.51 10.44
N PHE A 85 4.52 5.87 11.66
CA PHE A 85 5.22 4.99 12.59
C PHE A 85 4.38 3.74 12.88
N ALA A 86 4.98 2.55 12.82
CA ALA A 86 4.33 1.29 13.20
C ALA A 86 4.74 0.94 14.65
N PRO A 87 3.85 1.14 15.65
CA PRO A 87 4.22 1.08 17.06
C PRO A 87 4.28 -0.32 17.67
N ASP A 88 3.70 -1.35 17.04
CA ASP A 88 3.68 -2.70 17.62
C ASP A 88 3.75 -3.83 16.59
N GLY A 89 4.60 -4.83 16.85
CA GLY A 89 5.00 -5.87 15.90
C GLY A 89 6.43 -6.38 16.08
N PHE A 90 6.68 -7.03 17.23
CA PHE A 90 7.96 -7.66 17.60
C PHE A 90 8.56 -8.62 16.54
N PHE A 91 7.73 -9.14 15.61
CA PHE A 91 8.13 -10.08 14.55
C PHE A 91 8.33 -9.44 13.15
N TRP A 92 8.16 -8.12 13.00
CA TRP A 92 8.00 -7.49 11.68
C TRP A 92 9.09 -6.45 11.33
N GLY A 93 10.28 -6.56 11.93
CA GLY A 93 11.42 -5.69 11.61
C GLY A 93 11.23 -4.23 12.05
N GLN A 94 10.33 -3.98 13.01
CA GLN A 94 9.99 -2.64 13.46
C GLN A 94 11.12 -1.88 14.17
N GLN A 95 12.11 -2.61 14.69
CA GLN A 95 13.35 -2.04 15.21
C GLN A 95 14.21 -1.39 14.13
N PHE A 96 13.98 -1.73 12.85
CA PHE A 96 14.72 -1.24 11.70
C PHE A 96 13.84 -0.40 10.76
N GLN A 97 12.77 0.24 11.28
CA GLN A 97 11.85 1.01 10.43
C GLN A 97 12.55 2.17 9.73
N GLU A 98 13.44 2.86 10.45
CA GLU A 98 14.14 4.02 9.91
C GLU A 98 15.17 3.60 8.86
N GLU A 99 15.86 2.48 9.09
CA GLU A 99 16.82 1.89 8.16
C GLU A 99 16.12 1.36 6.91
N GLN A 100 14.99 0.66 7.05
CA GLN A 100 14.23 0.13 5.92
C GLN A 100 13.62 1.24 5.06
N VAL A 101 13.10 2.32 5.68
CA VAL A 101 12.65 3.49 4.91
C VAL A 101 13.77 4.06 4.07
N LYS A 102 15.00 4.14 4.61
CA LYS A 102 16.17 4.62 3.86
C LYS A 102 16.59 3.64 2.77
N GLU A 103 16.61 2.34 3.07
CA GLU A 103 17.01 1.27 2.14
C GLU A 103 16.07 1.19 0.94
N TYR A 104 14.76 1.33 1.16
CA TYR A 104 13.73 1.19 0.12
C TYR A 104 13.25 2.51 -0.48
N LYS A 105 13.77 3.66 -0.04
CA LYS A 105 13.37 4.99 -0.54
C LYS A 105 13.41 5.11 -2.06
N GLU A 106 14.48 4.61 -2.68
CA GLU A 106 14.61 4.64 -4.15
C GLU A 106 13.54 3.80 -4.85
N GLN A 107 13.12 2.69 -4.25
CA GLN A 107 12.05 1.83 -4.79
C GLN A 107 10.68 2.51 -4.64
N ASP A 108 10.44 3.15 -3.50
CA ASP A 108 9.21 3.92 -3.28
C ASP A 108 9.09 5.11 -4.24
N GLU A 109 10.18 5.83 -4.49
CA GLU A 109 10.22 6.91 -5.48
C GLU A 109 9.93 6.39 -6.90
N LYS A 110 10.50 5.22 -7.26
CA LYS A 110 10.17 4.54 -8.53
C LYS A 110 8.71 4.14 -8.60
N PHE A 111 8.12 3.66 -7.51
CA PHE A 111 6.71 3.31 -7.46
C PHE A 111 5.80 4.54 -7.63
N VAL A 112 6.11 5.65 -6.95
CA VAL A 112 5.41 6.92 -7.14
C VAL A 112 5.46 7.35 -8.60
N GLN A 113 6.66 7.32 -9.19
CA GLN A 113 6.84 7.75 -10.58
C GLN A 113 6.05 6.85 -11.54
N TRP A 114 6.11 5.53 -11.34
CA TRP A 114 5.30 4.57 -12.11
C TRP A 114 3.81 4.89 -12.00
N CYS A 115 3.28 5.12 -10.79
CA CYS A 115 1.88 5.48 -10.58
C CYS A 115 1.49 6.75 -11.34
N LYS A 116 2.35 7.78 -11.32
CA LYS A 116 2.11 9.02 -12.05
C LYS A 116 2.03 8.79 -13.55
N ASP A 117 2.92 7.98 -14.10
CA ASP A 117 2.95 7.70 -15.52
C ASP A 117 1.72 6.89 -15.96
N GLN A 118 1.31 5.89 -15.18
CA GLN A 118 0.09 5.13 -15.44
C GLN A 118 -1.19 6.01 -15.35
N LEU A 119 -1.26 6.93 -14.39
CA LEU A 119 -2.40 7.86 -14.31
C LEU A 119 -2.43 8.86 -15.48
N LYS A 120 -1.29 9.31 -16.01
CA LYS A 120 -1.26 10.14 -17.23
C LYS A 120 -1.83 9.38 -18.43
N GLU A 121 -1.56 8.07 -18.51
CA GLU A 121 -2.12 7.16 -19.50
C GLU A 121 -3.60 6.82 -19.23
N LYS A 122 -4.20 7.39 -18.18
CA LYS A 122 -5.58 7.13 -17.74
C LYS A 122 -5.84 5.66 -17.38
N GLN A 123 -4.79 4.94 -16.98
CA GLN A 123 -4.90 3.57 -16.53
C GLN A 123 -5.57 3.51 -15.15
N ASN A 124 -6.34 2.45 -14.93
CA ASN A 124 -6.91 2.15 -13.62
C ASN A 124 -5.90 1.27 -12.86
N ILE A 125 -5.21 1.85 -11.88
CA ILE A 125 -4.20 1.15 -11.09
C ILE A 125 -4.66 0.94 -9.65
N GLY A 126 -4.30 -0.22 -9.11
CA GLY A 126 -4.61 -0.62 -7.75
C GLY A 126 -3.36 -1.15 -7.04
N TYR A 127 -3.46 -1.17 -5.72
CA TYR A 127 -2.48 -1.73 -4.83
C TYR A 127 -3.12 -2.86 -4.03
N ASP A 128 -2.47 -4.01 -3.99
CA ASP A 128 -2.82 -5.09 -3.07
C ASP A 128 -1.58 -5.60 -2.34
N CYS A 129 -1.81 -6.22 -1.19
CA CYS A 129 -0.76 -6.78 -0.38
C CYS A 129 -1.34 -7.93 0.42
N SER A 130 -0.69 -9.09 0.41
CA SER A 130 -0.98 -10.18 1.34
C SER A 130 0.05 -10.18 2.48
N TRP A 131 -0.27 -10.79 3.64
CA TRP A 131 0.75 -11.11 4.63
C TRP A 131 1.66 -12.25 4.14
#